data_AF-A0A4Y7JKI1-F1
#
_entry.id   AF-A0A4Y7JKI1-F1
#
_cell.length_a   1.000
_cell.length_b   1.000
_cell.length_c   1.000
_cell.angle_alpha   90.00
_cell.angle_beta   90.00
_cell.angle_gamma   90.00
#
_symmetry.space_group_name_H-M   'P 1'
#
loop_
_entity.id
_entity.type
_entity.pdbx_description
1 polymer ?
#
loop_
_entity_poly.entity_id
_entity_poly.type
_entity_poly.pdbx_seq_one_letter_code
_entity_poly.pdbx_strand_id
1 'polypeptide(L)'
;MSSATVHHQLLGPPQIYIKQQNPAIDASHVSDKGYTENGSSTFNSSGNPLLDFFFHVVPNTPAESVTERLELAWNYNPLKALKLVCNLRGIRGTGKSDREGFYAAALWLHKHHPKTLACNLKSIAGFGYFKDLPEILYRLLEGIDVHEIQKRERGRKNKSGNFRCRGIRSTSNPNKRLKTAKCLVSDLEFLKSGKPKKIILAAKWCPSLDYSFDQSTLLCEGMTRRVFPRNSSPEYEHIKEAYYTYRIRDRLRKEYLVPLRRALQSPEIYMSSNNWKELPYNRVPSVAMKNYKGVFGKHDKERFEDYLESVERGDKKIVAGALLPHQIIKSLEYDNEHGSSVAELQWKRMVDDLPKAGKLKDCLAICDVSGSMKGTPLEVSVALGLLISELSEDPWKGNLITFSSVLTLNCRRLKVITSARR
;
A
#
# COMPACT_ATOMS: atom_id res chain seq x y z
N MET A 1 6.74 -17.72 17.32
CA MET A 1 6.29 -16.60 18.16
C MET A 1 4.94 -16.13 17.64
N SER A 2 3.88 -16.39 18.39
CA SER A 2 2.49 -16.13 18.02
C SER A 2 2.28 -14.64 17.70
N SER A 3 1.87 -14.34 16.47
CA SER A 3 1.44 -13.01 16.06
C SER A 3 0.12 -12.71 16.77
N ALA A 4 0.15 -11.85 17.79
CA ALA A 4 -1.07 -11.35 18.41
C ALA A 4 -1.93 -10.65 17.35
N THR A 5 -3.01 -11.29 16.92
CA THR A 5 -4.01 -10.72 16.02
C THR A 5 -4.65 -9.53 16.74
N VAL A 6 -4.19 -8.32 16.46
CA VAL A 6 -4.80 -7.11 17.02
C VAL A 6 -6.18 -6.97 16.38
N HIS A 7 -7.22 -7.39 17.10
CA HIS A 7 -8.61 -7.18 16.68
C HIS A 7 -8.92 -5.68 16.69
N HIS A 8 -8.94 -5.08 15.50
CA HIS A 8 -9.40 -3.70 15.33
C HIS A 8 -10.92 -3.68 15.30
N GLN A 9 -11.54 -3.37 16.45
CA GLN A 9 -12.99 -3.21 16.54
C GLN A 9 -13.41 -1.93 15.78
N LEU A 10 -14.31 -2.08 14.81
CA LEU A 10 -14.99 -0.95 14.17
C LEU A 10 -16.19 -0.58 15.03
N LEU A 11 -16.27 0.69 15.40
CA LEU A 11 -17.46 1.25 16.01
C LEU A 11 -18.42 1.50 14.84
N GLY A 12 -19.58 0.85 14.82
CA GLY A 12 -20.60 1.16 13.81
C GLY A 12 -20.97 2.65 13.79
N PRO A 13 -21.78 3.11 12.84
CA PRO A 13 -22.32 4.47 12.92
C PRO A 13 -22.95 4.70 14.31
N PRO A 14 -22.71 5.87 14.95
CA PRO A 14 -23.31 6.16 16.24
C PRO A 14 -24.83 6.05 16.08
N GLN A 15 -25.44 5.19 16.90
CA GLN A 15 -26.84 4.77 16.76
C GLN A 15 -27.77 5.99 16.70
N ILE A 16 -28.22 6.34 15.50
CA ILE A 16 -29.56 6.91 15.33
C ILE A 16 -30.45 5.68 15.28
N TYR A 17 -31.36 5.56 16.25
CA TYR A 17 -32.42 4.56 16.23
C TYR A 17 -33.29 4.79 14.97
N ILE A 18 -32.86 4.24 13.85
CA ILE A 18 -33.74 4.00 12.72
C ILE A 18 -34.17 2.55 12.92
N LYS A 19 -35.47 2.37 13.21
CA LYS A 19 -36.10 1.05 13.24
C LYS A 19 -35.63 0.28 12.00
N GLN A 20 -34.89 -0.80 12.20
CA GLN A 20 -34.62 -1.75 11.15
C GLN A 20 -35.95 -2.38 10.74
N GLN A 21 -36.62 -1.79 9.75
CA GLN A 21 -37.43 -2.60 8.86
C GLN A 21 -36.41 -3.32 7.99
N ASN A 22 -36.13 -4.59 8.30
CA ASN A 22 -35.63 -5.49 7.28
C ASN A 22 -36.71 -5.48 6.19
N PRO A 23 -36.46 -4.98 4.98
CA PRO A 23 -37.39 -5.25 3.89
C PRO A 23 -37.37 -6.77 3.74
N ALA A 24 -38.55 -7.39 3.80
CA ALA A 24 -38.70 -8.76 3.38
C ALA A 24 -38.11 -8.86 1.96
N ILE A 25 -37.29 -9.88 1.73
CA ILE A 25 -36.78 -10.19 0.41
C ILE A 25 -38.00 -10.54 -0.43
N ASP A 26 -38.45 -9.63 -1.28
CA ASP A 26 -39.28 -9.99 -2.41
C ASP A 26 -38.34 -10.67 -3.43
N ALA A 27 -38.36 -12.00 -3.41
CA ALA A 27 -37.57 -12.86 -4.29
C ALA A 27 -38.17 -12.91 -5.71
N SER A 28 -38.57 -11.74 -6.23
CA SER A 28 -39.15 -11.59 -7.57
C SER A 28 -38.31 -10.72 -8.51
N HIS A 29 -37.09 -10.34 -8.13
CA HIS A 29 -36.23 -9.56 -9.02
C HIS A 29 -35.64 -10.43 -10.14
N VAL A 30 -36.20 -10.23 -11.33
CA VAL A 30 -35.72 -10.73 -12.62
C VAL A 30 -34.21 -10.56 -12.71
N SER A 31 -33.50 -11.67 -12.90
CA SER A 31 -32.06 -11.69 -13.10
C SER A 31 -31.72 -10.95 -14.38
N ASP A 32 -31.37 -9.67 -14.26
CA ASP A 32 -30.89 -8.88 -15.38
C ASP A 32 -29.51 -9.42 -15.80
N LYS A 33 -29.52 -10.18 -16.90
CA LYS A 33 -28.32 -10.76 -17.49
C LYS A 33 -27.79 -9.78 -18.51
N GLY A 34 -26.56 -9.32 -18.30
CA GLY A 34 -25.82 -8.58 -19.28
C GLY A 34 -24.84 -9.46 -20.02
N TYR A 35 -24.08 -8.81 -20.89
CA TYR A 35 -22.97 -9.41 -21.58
C TYR A 35 -21.67 -8.85 -21.01
N THR A 36 -20.67 -9.70 -20.83
CA THR A 36 -19.29 -9.23 -20.61
C THR A 36 -18.80 -8.48 -21.85
N GLU A 37 -17.65 -7.81 -21.74
CA GLU A 37 -17.00 -7.17 -22.90
C GLU A 37 -16.76 -8.14 -24.08
N ASN A 38 -16.74 -9.46 -23.81
CA ASN A 38 -16.57 -10.52 -24.81
C ASN A 38 -17.89 -11.19 -25.25
N GLY A 39 -19.06 -10.65 -24.86
CA GLY A 39 -20.35 -11.20 -25.27
C GLY A 39 -20.81 -12.44 -24.48
N SER A 40 -20.12 -12.83 -23.40
CA SER A 40 -20.56 -13.94 -22.55
C SER A 40 -21.65 -13.49 -21.59
N SER A 41 -22.68 -14.32 -21.38
CA SER A 41 -23.73 -14.03 -20.41
C SER A 41 -23.15 -13.93 -19.00
N THR A 42 -23.43 -12.83 -18.31
CA THR A 42 -23.11 -12.63 -16.88
C THR A 42 -24.29 -11.98 -16.17
N PHE A 43 -24.38 -12.15 -14.87
CA PHE A 43 -25.35 -11.42 -14.06
C PHE A 43 -24.85 -9.99 -13.83
N ASN A 44 -25.69 -8.98 -14.06
CA ASN A 44 -25.35 -7.56 -13.84
C ASN A 44 -25.29 -7.20 -12.35
N SER A 45 -26.03 -7.95 -11.53
CA SER A 45 -26.07 -7.80 -10.08
C SER A 45 -26.30 -9.15 -9.43
N SER A 46 -25.72 -9.33 -8.25
CA SER A 46 -25.99 -10.47 -7.38
C SER A 46 -27.30 -10.34 -6.58
N GLY A 47 -28.02 -9.21 -6.71
CA GLY A 47 -29.17 -8.86 -5.89
C GLY A 47 -28.80 -8.41 -4.46
N ASN A 48 -27.52 -8.46 -4.09
CA ASN A 48 -27.03 -8.01 -2.79
C ASN A 48 -26.06 -6.83 -2.96
N PRO A 49 -26.44 -5.60 -2.55
CA PRO A 49 -25.60 -4.41 -2.70
C PRO A 49 -24.21 -4.53 -2.05
N LEU A 50 -24.07 -5.29 -0.96
CA LEU A 50 -22.77 -5.53 -0.31
C LEU A 50 -21.87 -6.40 -1.17
N LEU A 51 -22.45 -7.43 -1.78
CA LEU A 51 -21.71 -8.36 -2.64
C LEU A 51 -21.35 -7.69 -3.96
N ASP A 52 -22.25 -6.86 -4.50
CA ASP A 52 -22.00 -6.06 -5.68
C ASP A 52 -20.88 -5.05 -5.45
N PHE A 53 -20.86 -4.35 -4.30
CA PHE A 53 -19.73 -3.51 -3.91
C PHE A 53 -18.44 -4.32 -3.79
N PHE A 54 -18.50 -5.51 -3.19
CA PHE A 54 -17.34 -6.36 -3.03
C PHE A 54 -16.80 -6.93 -4.35
N PHE A 55 -17.58 -7.17 -5.39
CA PHE A 55 -17.03 -7.68 -6.66
C PHE A 55 -16.70 -6.58 -7.67
N HIS A 56 -17.56 -5.57 -7.80
CA HIS A 56 -17.43 -4.59 -8.88
C HIS A 56 -16.48 -3.43 -8.56
N VAL A 57 -16.20 -3.15 -7.28
CA VAL A 57 -15.20 -2.13 -6.92
C VAL A 57 -13.81 -2.74 -7.01
N VAL A 58 -13.10 -2.46 -8.09
CA VAL A 58 -11.76 -2.96 -8.39
C VAL A 58 -10.79 -1.79 -8.62
N PRO A 59 -9.47 -2.01 -8.62
CA PRO A 59 -8.54 -0.95 -8.98
C PRO A 59 -8.92 -0.30 -10.32
N ASN A 60 -8.91 1.03 -10.36
CA ASN A 60 -9.36 1.88 -11.48
C ASN A 60 -10.87 2.05 -11.66
N THR A 61 -11.72 1.52 -10.76
CA THR A 61 -13.14 1.92 -10.74
C THR A 61 -13.25 3.43 -10.49
N PRO A 62 -14.00 4.19 -11.31
CA PRO A 62 -14.20 5.62 -11.11
C PRO A 62 -14.77 5.94 -9.73
N ALA A 63 -14.33 7.05 -9.13
CA ALA A 63 -14.74 7.46 -7.79
C ALA A 63 -16.26 7.56 -7.64
N GLU A 64 -16.96 8.05 -8.66
CA GLU A 64 -18.42 8.18 -8.70
C GLU A 64 -19.11 6.81 -8.53
N SER A 65 -18.71 5.81 -9.33
CA SER A 65 -19.25 4.45 -9.24
C SER A 65 -18.96 3.81 -7.88
N VAL A 66 -17.79 4.08 -7.28
CA VAL A 66 -17.50 3.61 -5.91
C VAL A 66 -18.47 4.23 -4.91
N THR A 67 -18.74 5.54 -5.02
CA THR A 67 -19.64 6.23 -4.09
C THR A 67 -21.11 5.82 -4.25
N GLU A 68 -21.59 5.62 -5.48
CA GLU A 68 -22.96 5.13 -5.74
C GLU A 68 -23.18 3.74 -5.16
N ARG A 69 -22.26 2.82 -5.43
CA ARG A 69 -22.31 1.45 -4.88
C ARG A 69 -22.17 1.46 -3.36
N LEU A 70 -21.37 2.37 -2.81
CA LEU A 70 -21.23 2.51 -1.35
C LEU A 70 -22.54 2.97 -0.72
N GLU A 71 -23.25 3.91 -1.35
CA GLU A 71 -24.53 4.41 -0.85
C GLU A 71 -25.58 3.29 -0.79
N LEU A 72 -25.69 2.47 -1.84
CA LEU A 72 -26.56 1.29 -1.85
C LEU A 72 -26.18 0.27 -0.77
N ALA A 73 -24.89 -0.05 -0.65
CA ALA A 73 -24.36 -0.94 0.37
C ALA A 73 -24.62 -0.42 1.78
N TRP A 74 -24.50 0.89 1.98
CA TRP A 74 -24.69 1.56 3.26
C TRP A 74 -26.16 1.55 3.69
N ASN A 75 -27.08 1.85 2.78
CA ASN A 75 -28.52 1.79 3.03
C ASN A 75 -28.98 0.37 3.38
N TYR A 76 -28.34 -0.65 2.80
CA TYR A 76 -28.61 -2.05 3.13
C TYR A 76 -28.06 -2.46 4.51
N ASN A 77 -26.77 -2.23 4.79
CA ASN A 77 -26.18 -2.48 6.10
C ASN A 77 -24.94 -1.60 6.36
N PRO A 78 -25.08 -0.52 7.15
CA PRO A 78 -23.99 0.44 7.38
C PRO A 78 -22.71 -0.18 7.98
N LEU A 79 -22.86 -1.15 8.89
CA LEU A 79 -21.72 -1.77 9.55
C LEU A 79 -20.93 -2.67 8.59
N LYS A 80 -21.62 -3.46 7.75
CA LYS A 80 -20.96 -4.28 6.73
C LYS A 80 -20.38 -3.41 5.61
N ALA A 81 -21.06 -2.35 5.21
CA ALA A 81 -20.52 -1.37 4.26
C ALA A 81 -19.23 -0.71 4.81
N LEU A 82 -19.20 -0.31 6.07
CA LEU A 82 -17.99 0.22 6.70
C LEU A 82 -16.83 -0.80 6.73
N LYS A 83 -17.13 -2.08 6.96
CA LYS A 83 -16.14 -3.17 6.83
C LYS A 83 -15.61 -3.29 5.40
N LEU A 84 -16.48 -3.15 4.40
CA LEU A 84 -16.07 -3.16 2.99
C LEU A 84 -15.19 -1.95 2.63
N VAL A 85 -15.48 -0.77 3.18
CA VAL A 85 -14.58 0.40 3.03
C VAL A 85 -13.20 0.12 3.64
N CYS A 86 -13.14 -0.50 4.82
CA CYS A 86 -11.85 -0.89 5.42
C CYS A 86 -11.13 -1.97 4.60
N ASN A 87 -11.89 -2.90 4.00
CA ASN A 87 -11.38 -3.93 3.10
C ASN A 87 -10.76 -3.33 1.82
N LEU A 88 -11.35 -2.28 1.23
CA LEU A 88 -10.72 -1.58 0.10
C LEU A 88 -9.29 -1.16 0.44
N ARG A 89 -9.08 -0.63 1.65
CA ARG A 89 -7.76 -0.16 2.06
C ARG A 89 -6.82 -1.23 2.57
N GLY A 90 -7.34 -2.39 2.97
CA GLY A 90 -6.57 -3.46 3.60
C GLY A 90 -5.34 -3.85 2.78
N ILE A 91 -4.16 -3.62 3.35
CA ILE A 91 -2.84 -3.79 2.69
C ILE A 91 -1.97 -4.85 3.36
N ARG A 92 -2.38 -5.34 4.52
CA ARG A 92 -1.65 -6.37 5.28
C ARG A 92 -2.20 -7.77 4.96
N GLY A 93 -2.48 -8.03 3.68
CA GLY A 93 -3.06 -9.30 3.21
C GLY A 93 -4.53 -9.52 3.55
N THR A 94 -5.22 -8.50 4.08
CA THR A 94 -6.63 -8.60 4.53
C THR A 94 -7.62 -7.89 3.61
N GLY A 95 -7.16 -7.28 2.53
CA GLY A 95 -8.05 -6.58 1.61
C GLY A 95 -7.47 -6.25 0.26
N LYS A 96 -8.20 -5.41 -0.49
CA LYS A 96 -7.98 -5.17 -1.92
C LYS A 96 -6.83 -4.24 -2.25
N SER A 97 -6.29 -3.52 -1.26
CA SER A 97 -5.25 -2.51 -1.45
C SER A 97 -5.61 -1.42 -2.48
N ASP A 98 -6.90 -1.18 -2.71
CA ASP A 98 -7.40 -0.13 -3.59
C ASP A 98 -7.36 1.21 -2.86
N ARG A 99 -6.28 1.95 -3.14
CA ARG A 99 -6.00 3.25 -2.52
C ARG A 99 -7.02 4.30 -2.94
N GLU A 100 -7.33 4.40 -4.23
CA GLU A 100 -8.13 5.50 -4.77
C GLU A 100 -9.62 5.29 -4.47
N GLY A 101 -10.13 4.06 -4.64
CA GLY A 101 -11.49 3.71 -4.23
C GLY A 101 -11.71 3.90 -2.73
N PHE A 102 -10.71 3.58 -1.89
CA PHE A 102 -10.79 3.88 -0.47
C PHE A 102 -10.89 5.38 -0.17
N TYR A 103 -10.12 6.25 -0.83
CA TYR A 103 -10.22 7.68 -0.57
C TYR A 103 -11.53 8.28 -1.05
N ALA A 104 -12.07 7.82 -2.19
CA ALA A 104 -13.42 8.17 -2.63
C ALA A 104 -14.46 7.80 -1.55
N ALA A 105 -14.41 6.56 -1.05
CA ALA A 105 -15.29 6.09 0.01
C ALA A 105 -15.12 6.87 1.33
N ALA A 106 -13.89 7.22 1.71
CA ALA A 106 -13.60 7.98 2.92
C ALA A 106 -14.15 9.42 2.82
N LEU A 107 -14.10 10.04 1.65
CA LEU A 107 -14.65 11.37 1.40
C LEU A 107 -16.18 11.36 1.38
N TRP A 108 -16.79 10.31 0.79
CA TRP A 108 -18.23 10.08 0.92
C TRP A 108 -18.65 9.91 2.39
N LEU A 109 -17.92 9.11 3.17
CA LEU A 109 -18.16 8.98 4.60
C LEU A 109 -18.00 10.31 5.34
N HIS A 110 -17.06 11.16 4.97
CA HIS A 110 -16.93 12.49 5.56
C HIS A 110 -18.14 13.38 5.24
N LYS A 111 -18.64 13.34 4.00
CA LYS A 111 -19.79 14.14 3.54
C LYS A 111 -21.11 13.71 4.19
N HIS A 112 -21.36 12.41 4.28
CA HIS A 112 -22.65 11.86 4.74
C HIS A 112 -22.64 11.41 6.21
N HIS A 113 -21.52 10.87 6.70
CA HIS A 113 -21.39 10.26 8.03
C HIS A 113 -20.11 10.66 8.77
N PRO A 114 -19.84 11.98 8.98
CA PRO A 114 -18.56 12.48 9.49
C PRO A 114 -18.21 11.94 10.88
N LYS A 115 -19.21 11.72 11.74
CA LYS A 115 -19.02 11.12 13.07
C LYS A 115 -18.54 9.67 12.97
N THR A 116 -19.11 8.89 12.06
CA THR A 116 -18.69 7.49 11.82
C THR A 116 -17.25 7.43 11.34
N LEU A 117 -16.87 8.31 10.41
CA LEU A 117 -15.48 8.43 9.99
C LEU A 117 -14.61 8.80 11.21
N ALA A 118 -14.94 9.86 11.94
CA ALA A 118 -14.20 10.34 13.12
C ALA A 118 -13.90 9.24 14.15
N CYS A 119 -14.94 8.49 14.55
CA CYS A 119 -14.83 7.42 15.55
C CYS A 119 -13.98 6.24 15.08
N ASN A 120 -13.91 5.98 13.77
CA ASN A 120 -13.21 4.82 13.21
C ASN A 120 -11.81 5.13 12.66
N LEU A 121 -11.33 6.38 12.71
CA LEU A 121 -10.02 6.74 12.14
C LEU A 121 -8.86 5.94 12.73
N LYS A 122 -8.94 5.52 13.99
CA LYS A 122 -7.95 4.62 14.60
C LYS A 122 -7.95 3.23 13.95
N SER A 123 -9.13 2.66 13.73
CA SER A 123 -9.31 1.33 13.14
C SER A 123 -8.95 1.36 11.65
N ILE A 124 -9.35 2.41 10.93
CA ILE A 124 -8.97 2.66 9.53
C ILE A 124 -7.44 2.70 9.37
N ALA A 125 -6.73 3.45 10.22
CA ALA A 125 -5.27 3.46 10.22
C ALA A 125 -4.64 2.10 10.60
N GLY A 126 -5.40 1.25 11.29
CA GLY A 126 -5.04 -0.13 11.60
C GLY A 126 -5.05 -1.04 10.38
N PHE A 127 -6.11 -0.99 9.56
CA PHE A 127 -6.26 -1.77 8.33
C PHE A 127 -5.37 -1.23 7.19
N GLY A 128 -5.27 0.09 7.08
CA GLY A 128 -4.46 0.80 6.11
C GLY A 128 -3.07 1.19 6.63
N TYR A 129 -2.66 2.40 6.27
CA TYR A 129 -1.48 3.08 6.78
C TYR A 129 -1.88 4.29 7.61
N PHE A 130 -1.02 4.67 8.57
CA PHE A 130 -1.21 5.92 9.29
C PHE A 130 -1.21 7.15 8.36
N LYS A 131 -0.51 7.07 7.20
CA LYS A 131 -0.49 8.09 6.15
C LYS A 131 -1.85 8.33 5.47
N ASP A 132 -2.81 7.43 5.65
CA ASP A 132 -4.15 7.63 5.10
C ASP A 132 -4.86 8.78 5.80
N LEU A 133 -4.54 9.04 7.08
CA LEU A 133 -5.14 10.14 7.83
C LEU A 133 -4.76 11.52 7.27
N PRO A 134 -3.46 11.87 7.10
CA PRO A 134 -3.09 13.13 6.47
C PRO A 134 -3.52 13.19 5.00
N GLU A 135 -3.57 12.07 4.28
CA GLU A 135 -4.03 12.05 2.88
C GLU A 135 -5.53 12.32 2.76
N ILE A 136 -6.38 11.76 3.63
CA ILE A 136 -7.82 12.09 3.70
C ILE A 136 -7.99 13.60 3.98
N LEU A 137 -7.26 14.13 4.97
CA LEU A 137 -7.31 15.57 5.27
C LEU A 137 -6.84 16.41 4.09
N TYR A 138 -5.79 15.98 3.42
CA TYR A 138 -5.24 16.69 2.26
C TYR A 138 -6.27 16.78 1.12
N ARG A 139 -6.93 15.66 0.79
CA ARG A 139 -7.98 15.62 -0.26
C ARG A 139 -9.25 16.35 0.15
N LEU A 140 -9.58 16.40 1.45
CA LEU A 140 -10.68 17.23 1.95
C LEU A 140 -10.44 18.73 1.74
N LEU A 141 -9.18 19.17 1.80
CA LEU A 141 -8.81 20.58 1.64
C LEU A 141 -8.61 20.99 0.19
N GLU A 142 -7.98 20.13 -0.62
CA GLU A 142 -7.53 20.47 -1.97
C GLU A 142 -8.33 19.77 -3.09
N GLY A 143 -9.19 18.80 -2.76
CA GLY A 143 -10.00 18.03 -3.69
C GLY A 143 -9.52 16.58 -3.92
N ILE A 144 -10.42 15.76 -4.50
CA ILE A 144 -10.21 14.33 -4.77
C ILE A 144 -9.02 14.10 -5.72
N ASP A 145 -8.91 14.92 -6.75
CA ASP A 145 -7.95 14.78 -7.86
C ASP A 145 -6.64 15.55 -7.63
N VAL A 146 -6.39 16.01 -6.41
CA VAL A 146 -5.24 16.88 -6.09
C VAL A 146 -3.90 16.31 -6.58
N HIS A 147 -3.69 14.99 -6.45
CA HIS A 147 -2.45 14.35 -6.91
C HIS A 147 -2.35 14.25 -8.42
N GLU A 148 -3.46 14.05 -9.13
CA GLU A 148 -3.47 14.08 -10.59
C GLU A 148 -3.16 15.47 -11.11
N ILE A 149 -3.80 16.48 -10.53
CA ILE A 149 -3.58 17.90 -10.86
C ILE A 149 -2.12 18.24 -10.61
N GLN A 150 -1.57 17.90 -9.44
CA GLN A 150 -0.15 18.12 -9.15
C GLN A 150 0.80 17.39 -10.09
N LYS A 151 0.49 16.15 -10.48
CA LYS A 151 1.32 15.38 -11.42
C LYS A 151 1.29 16.03 -12.81
N ARG A 152 0.13 16.48 -13.27
CA ARG A 152 -0.03 17.24 -14.53
C ARG A 152 0.71 18.57 -14.47
N GLU A 153 0.61 19.30 -13.35
CA GLU A 153 1.34 20.54 -13.12
C GLU A 153 2.86 20.35 -13.05
N ARG A 154 3.35 19.33 -12.36
CA ARG A 154 4.79 18.99 -12.32
C ARG A 154 5.29 18.57 -13.69
N GLY A 155 4.52 17.80 -14.45
CA GLY A 155 4.83 17.46 -15.83
C GLY A 155 4.93 18.69 -16.74
N ARG A 156 4.09 19.70 -16.50
CA ARG A 156 4.16 21.01 -17.17
C ARG A 156 5.35 21.85 -16.68
N LYS A 157 5.60 21.93 -15.38
CA LYS A 157 6.70 22.70 -14.76
C LYS A 157 8.08 22.10 -15.02
N ASN A 158 8.20 20.78 -15.22
CA ASN A 158 9.44 20.16 -15.68
C ASN A 158 9.79 20.53 -17.14
N LYS A 159 8.83 21.06 -17.91
CA LYS A 159 9.07 21.69 -19.22
C LYS A 159 9.33 23.19 -19.14
N SER A 160 8.88 23.86 -18.07
CA SER A 160 9.02 25.30 -17.85
C SER A 160 9.56 25.53 -16.44
N GLY A 161 10.89 25.47 -16.28
CA GLY A 161 11.55 25.54 -14.99
C GLY A 161 11.14 26.75 -14.17
N ASN A 162 10.25 26.57 -13.19
CA ASN A 162 10.08 27.47 -12.05
C ASN A 162 9.22 26.85 -10.95
N PHE A 163 9.74 26.90 -9.72
CA PHE A 163 9.09 26.42 -8.49
C PHE A 163 8.64 27.60 -7.62
N ARG A 164 7.32 27.79 -7.43
CA ARG A 164 6.74 28.39 -6.21
C ARG A 164 5.35 27.79 -5.95
N CYS A 165 5.10 27.35 -4.72
CA CYS A 165 3.76 26.98 -4.23
C CYS A 165 3.37 27.98 -3.14
N ARG A 166 2.17 28.57 -3.26
CA ARG A 166 1.53 29.41 -2.24
C ARG A 166 0.58 28.54 -1.41
N GLY A 167 0.63 28.66 -0.09
CA GLY A 167 -0.23 27.91 0.84
C GLY A 167 -1.47 28.71 1.25
N ILE A 168 -2.61 28.01 1.36
CA ILE A 168 -3.85 28.49 2.00
C ILE A 168 -3.95 27.81 3.37
N ARG A 169 -4.41 28.57 4.37
CA ARG A 169 -4.58 28.12 5.77
C ARG A 169 -5.86 27.30 5.92
N SER A 170 -5.79 26.17 6.62
CA SER A 170 -6.98 25.53 7.20
C SER A 170 -6.72 25.02 8.61
N THR A 171 -7.72 25.17 9.46
CA THR A 171 -7.76 24.84 10.87
C THR A 171 -8.23 23.38 11.03
N SER A 172 -7.49 22.55 11.79
CA SER A 172 -8.01 21.22 12.13
C SER A 172 -7.53 20.65 13.48
N ASN A 173 -8.46 19.87 14.02
CA ASN A 173 -8.72 19.33 15.37
C ASN A 173 -7.51 18.78 16.20
N PRO A 174 -7.34 19.19 17.48
CA PRO A 174 -6.17 18.89 18.32
C PRO A 174 -6.01 17.43 18.79
N ASN A 175 -7.08 16.62 18.83
CA ASN A 175 -7.04 15.30 19.50
C ASN A 175 -6.30 14.19 18.73
N LYS A 176 -6.06 14.36 17.43
CA LYS A 176 -5.31 13.38 16.61
C LYS A 176 -3.80 13.59 16.60
N ARG A 177 -3.33 14.82 16.83
CA ARG A 177 -1.90 15.19 16.88
C ARG A 177 -1.18 14.60 18.11
N LEU A 178 -1.94 14.27 19.15
CA LEU A 178 -1.45 13.79 20.44
C LEU A 178 -0.73 12.45 20.37
N LYS A 179 -1.13 11.54 19.46
CA LYS A 179 -0.61 10.17 19.45
C LYS A 179 0.74 10.04 18.73
N THR A 180 0.95 10.77 17.64
CA THR A 180 2.20 10.72 16.87
C THR A 180 3.36 11.41 17.58
N ALA A 181 3.10 12.57 18.21
CA ALA A 181 4.11 13.29 18.98
C ALA A 181 4.66 12.44 20.14
N LYS A 182 3.77 11.78 20.90
CA LYS A 182 4.17 10.86 21.98
C LYS A 182 4.99 9.68 21.46
N CYS A 183 4.58 9.06 20.36
CA CYS A 183 5.34 7.95 19.77
C CYS A 183 6.75 8.38 19.32
N LEU A 184 6.91 9.58 18.74
CA LEU A 184 8.25 10.08 18.36
C LEU A 184 9.17 10.28 19.56
N VAL A 185 8.62 10.74 20.70
CA VAL A 185 9.38 10.90 21.95
C VAL A 185 9.82 9.53 22.48
N SER A 186 8.91 8.57 22.59
CA SER A 186 9.26 7.20 23.03
C SER A 186 10.25 6.51 22.08
N ASP A 187 10.10 6.69 20.77
CA ASP A 187 11.04 6.15 19.78
C ASP A 187 12.45 6.74 19.97
N LEU A 188 12.54 8.04 20.26
CA LEU A 188 13.82 8.70 20.52
C LEU A 188 14.46 8.21 21.83
N GLU A 189 13.67 7.96 22.86
CA GLU A 189 14.13 7.34 24.11
C GLU A 189 14.64 5.91 23.89
N PHE A 190 13.95 5.12 23.07
CA PHE A 190 14.43 3.78 22.69
C PHE A 190 15.72 3.84 21.87
N LEU A 191 15.88 4.85 21.03
CA LEU A 191 17.13 5.08 20.30
C LEU A 191 18.28 5.44 21.26
N LYS A 192 18.06 6.39 22.17
CA LYS A 192 19.08 6.83 23.15
C LYS A 192 19.47 5.72 24.14
N SER A 193 18.52 4.87 24.51
CA SER A 193 18.76 3.71 25.41
C SER A 193 19.36 2.49 24.71
N GLY A 194 19.78 2.61 23.44
CA GLY A 194 20.43 1.52 22.70
C GLY A 194 19.49 0.35 22.37
N LYS A 195 18.17 0.56 22.35
CA LYS A 195 17.16 -0.46 22.05
C LYS A 195 16.48 -0.22 20.69
N PRO A 196 17.22 -0.23 19.56
CA PRO A 196 16.67 0.13 18.25
C PRO A 196 15.58 -0.84 17.76
N LYS A 197 15.55 -2.08 18.26
CA LYS A 197 14.51 -3.07 17.92
C LYS A 197 13.12 -2.70 18.46
N LYS A 198 13.02 -1.79 19.44
CA LYS A 198 11.76 -1.31 20.02
C LYS A 198 11.24 -0.03 19.37
N ILE A 199 12.03 0.59 18.49
CA ILE A 199 11.64 1.79 17.75
C ILE A 199 10.46 1.46 16.84
N ILE A 200 9.37 2.18 17.01
CA ILE A 200 8.20 2.12 16.14
C ILE A 200 8.53 2.89 14.86
N LEU A 201 7.83 2.58 13.76
CA LEU A 201 8.01 3.27 12.48
C LEU A 201 7.50 4.74 12.49
N ALA A 202 7.29 5.41 13.65
CA ALA A 202 6.63 6.71 13.72
C ALA A 202 7.33 7.80 12.90
N ALA A 203 8.67 7.82 12.92
CA ALA A 203 9.47 8.76 12.13
C ALA A 203 9.38 8.54 10.60
N LYS A 204 9.05 7.31 10.15
CA LYS A 204 8.76 7.01 8.74
C LYS A 204 7.41 7.59 8.30
N TRP A 205 6.47 7.70 9.24
CA TRP A 205 5.10 8.16 8.98
C TRP A 205 4.92 9.65 9.19
N CYS A 206 5.76 10.30 10.00
CA CYS A 206 5.76 11.75 10.14
C CYS A 206 6.05 12.41 8.77
N PRO A 207 5.24 13.40 8.32
CA PRO A 207 5.54 14.17 7.13
C PRO A 207 6.94 14.81 7.24
N SER A 208 7.62 14.94 6.11
CA SER A 208 8.83 15.78 6.06
C SER A 208 8.42 17.25 6.10
N LEU A 209 9.22 18.08 6.78
CA LEU A 209 9.01 19.52 6.83
C LEU A 209 8.92 20.09 5.42
N ASP A 210 8.00 21.04 5.26
CA ASP A 210 7.82 21.85 4.04
C ASP A 210 7.46 21.04 2.78
N TYR A 211 7.13 19.75 2.93
CA TYR A 211 6.59 18.93 1.84
C TYR A 211 5.07 19.17 1.66
N SER A 212 4.49 18.76 0.54
CA SER A 212 3.08 19.06 0.17
C SER A 212 2.06 18.74 1.28
N PHE A 213 2.26 17.63 1.98
CA PHE A 213 1.43 17.24 3.13
C PHE A 213 1.53 18.22 4.30
N ASP A 214 2.74 18.68 4.64
CA ASP A 214 2.93 19.57 5.78
C ASP A 214 2.51 21.00 5.46
N GLN A 215 2.74 21.46 4.22
CA GLN A 215 2.31 22.79 3.76
C GLN A 215 0.79 22.97 3.82
N SER A 216 0.03 21.90 3.53
CA SER A 216 -1.44 21.91 3.51
C SER A 216 -2.07 21.63 4.88
N THR A 217 -1.49 20.70 5.66
CA THR A 217 -2.11 20.24 6.91
C THR A 217 -1.52 20.84 8.19
N LEU A 218 -0.34 21.47 8.10
CA LEU A 218 0.44 21.98 9.24
C LEU A 218 0.64 20.94 10.36
N LEU A 219 0.68 19.65 9.98
CA LEU A 219 0.80 18.57 10.95
C LEU A 219 2.14 18.58 11.68
N CYS A 220 3.24 18.90 11.00
CA CYS A 220 4.53 18.97 11.66
C CYS A 220 4.57 20.12 12.65
N GLU A 221 4.00 21.28 12.31
CA GLU A 221 3.90 22.41 13.25
C GLU A 221 3.05 22.07 14.48
N GLY A 222 1.89 21.45 14.27
CA GLY A 222 1.04 21.02 15.39
C GLY A 222 1.70 19.98 16.29
N MET A 223 2.55 19.12 15.71
CA MET A 223 3.36 18.15 16.47
C MET A 223 4.53 18.82 17.19
N THR A 224 5.27 19.72 16.53
CA THR A 224 6.44 20.40 17.09
C THR A 224 6.06 21.26 18.28
N ARG A 225 4.95 22.01 18.20
CA ARG A 225 4.43 22.83 19.33
C ARG A 225 4.11 22.00 20.56
N ARG A 226 3.83 20.71 20.39
CA ARG A 226 3.48 19.80 21.47
C ARG A 226 4.70 19.07 22.05
N VAL A 227 5.69 18.78 21.22
CA VAL A 227 6.99 18.26 21.65
C VAL A 227 7.83 19.36 22.33
N PHE A 228 7.73 20.59 21.83
CA PHE A 228 8.42 21.77 22.34
C PHE A 228 7.43 22.89 22.67
N PRO A 229 6.64 22.77 23.75
CA PRO A 229 5.76 23.85 24.21
C PRO A 229 6.55 25.14 24.47
N ARG A 230 5.91 26.31 24.31
CA ARG A 230 6.58 27.61 24.53
C ARG A 230 7.15 27.74 25.95
N ASN A 231 6.52 27.08 26.93
CA ASN A 231 6.94 27.07 28.33
C ASN A 231 8.07 26.07 28.63
N SER A 232 8.54 25.29 27.65
CA SER A 232 9.54 24.24 27.88
C SER A 232 10.96 24.77 28.00
N SER A 233 11.23 25.99 27.54
CA SER A 233 12.58 26.57 27.53
C SER A 233 12.51 28.10 27.63
N PRO A 234 13.34 28.74 28.46
CA PRO A 234 13.40 30.20 28.59
C PRO A 234 13.67 30.91 27.26
N GLU A 235 14.38 30.22 26.35
CA GLU A 235 14.67 30.73 25.00
C GLU A 235 13.43 31.05 24.15
N TYR A 236 12.24 30.52 24.48
CA TYR A 236 11.03 30.68 23.66
C TYR A 236 10.12 31.82 24.12
N GLU A 237 10.38 32.41 25.29
CA GLU A 237 9.45 33.32 25.96
C GLU A 237 9.28 34.64 25.20
N HIS A 238 10.38 35.18 24.65
CA HIS A 238 10.42 36.49 23.97
C HIS A 238 10.60 36.42 22.44
N ILE A 239 10.52 35.23 21.84
CA ILE A 239 10.69 35.08 20.39
C ILE A 239 9.36 35.27 19.66
N LYS A 240 9.37 36.03 18.55
CA LYS A 240 8.21 36.19 17.65
C LYS A 240 7.71 34.84 17.12
N GLU A 241 6.39 34.72 16.95
CA GLU A 241 5.72 33.45 16.62
C GLU A 241 6.29 32.72 15.39
N ALA A 242 6.63 33.46 14.33
CA ALA A 242 7.23 32.90 13.12
C ALA A 242 8.61 32.26 13.39
N TYR A 243 9.44 32.93 14.19
CA TYR A 243 10.78 32.44 14.55
C TYR A 243 10.71 31.27 15.54
N TYR A 244 9.76 31.32 16.48
CA TYR A 244 9.48 30.20 17.38
C TYR A 244 9.09 28.95 16.57
N THR A 245 8.13 29.08 15.66
CA THR A 245 7.65 28.01 14.78
C THR A 245 8.77 27.43 13.92
N TYR A 246 9.61 28.28 13.32
CA TYR A 246 10.77 27.85 12.56
C TYR A 246 11.77 27.05 13.43
N ARG A 247 12.15 27.56 14.60
CA ARG A 247 13.10 26.90 15.49
C ARG A 247 12.62 25.53 15.95
N ILE A 248 11.38 25.41 16.42
CA ILE A 248 10.84 24.12 16.90
C ILE A 248 10.72 23.09 15.77
N ARG A 249 10.43 23.55 14.54
CA ARG A 249 10.41 22.70 13.34
C ARG A 249 11.80 22.19 13.02
N ASP A 250 12.80 23.07 12.95
CA ASP A 250 14.18 22.66 12.68
C ASP A 250 14.73 21.70 13.76
N ARG A 251 14.40 21.95 15.04
CA ARG A 251 14.72 21.03 16.14
C ARG A 251 14.07 19.66 15.97
N LEU A 252 12.78 19.57 15.64
CA LEU A 252 12.14 18.27 15.39
C LEU A 252 12.85 17.52 14.25
N ARG A 253 13.23 18.21 13.17
CA ARG A 253 13.98 17.59 12.07
C ARG A 253 15.32 17.05 12.55
N LYS A 254 16.13 17.88 13.20
CA LYS A 254 17.51 17.56 13.60
C LYS A 254 17.59 16.56 14.75
N GLU A 255 16.77 16.73 15.78
CA GLU A 255 16.84 15.94 17.02
C GLU A 255 16.01 14.65 16.95
N TYR A 256 14.90 14.63 16.19
CA TYR A 256 14.00 13.48 16.13
C TYR A 256 14.04 12.78 14.78
N LEU A 257 13.64 13.48 13.70
CA LEU A 257 13.39 12.81 12.41
C LEU A 257 14.68 12.27 11.78
N VAL A 258 15.78 13.03 11.79
CA VAL A 258 17.04 12.61 11.19
C VAL A 258 17.63 11.38 11.91
N PRO A 259 17.81 11.37 13.25
CA PRO A 259 18.34 10.22 13.97
C PRO A 259 17.43 8.99 13.87
N LEU A 260 16.11 9.17 14.04
CA LEU A 260 15.16 8.07 13.98
C LEU A 260 15.09 7.46 12.58
N ARG A 261 15.03 8.28 11.53
CA ARG A 261 15.03 7.75 10.15
C ARG A 261 16.34 7.02 9.86
N ARG A 262 17.51 7.55 10.29
CA ARG A 262 18.80 6.86 10.14
C ARG A 262 18.80 5.49 10.82
N ALA A 263 18.23 5.38 12.02
CA ALA A 263 18.08 4.11 12.73
C ALA A 263 17.19 3.09 12.01
N LEU A 264 16.25 3.54 11.17
CA LEU A 264 15.40 2.65 10.36
C LEU A 264 16.14 2.01 9.17
N GLN A 265 17.32 2.54 8.79
CA GLN A 265 18.14 2.01 7.69
C GLN A 265 17.38 1.82 6.37
N SER A 266 16.49 2.77 6.03
CA SER A 266 15.75 2.76 4.76
C SER A 266 16.69 3.07 3.59
N PRO A 267 16.60 2.36 2.44
CA PRO A 267 17.50 2.56 1.31
C PRO A 267 17.51 4.01 0.81
N GLU A 268 16.36 4.69 0.84
CA GLU A 268 16.21 6.07 0.36
C GLU A 268 17.10 7.07 1.11
N ILE A 269 17.45 6.77 2.37
CA ILE A 269 18.32 7.61 3.19
C ILE A 269 19.74 7.59 2.62
N TYR A 270 20.28 6.40 2.39
CA TYR A 270 21.60 6.19 1.81
C TYR A 270 21.69 6.73 0.38
N MET A 271 20.63 6.52 -0.41
CA MET A 271 20.52 7.05 -1.77
C MET A 271 20.56 8.58 -1.76
N SER A 272 19.80 9.23 -0.86
CA SER A 272 19.74 10.69 -0.77
C SER A 272 21.04 11.33 -0.27
N SER A 273 21.83 10.62 0.55
CA SER A 273 23.12 11.08 1.03
C SER A 273 24.29 10.62 0.16
N ASN A 274 24.02 9.96 -0.97
CA ASN A 274 25.02 9.34 -1.86
C ASN A 274 26.00 8.40 -1.13
N ASN A 275 25.57 7.79 0.00
CA ASN A 275 26.42 6.94 0.83
C ASN A 275 26.10 5.46 0.58
N TRP A 276 26.49 4.98 -0.60
CA TRP A 276 26.19 3.62 -1.05
C TRP A 276 26.97 2.56 -0.27
N LYS A 277 28.19 2.89 0.18
CA LYS A 277 29.11 1.98 0.89
C LYS A 277 28.52 1.39 2.18
N GLU A 278 27.62 2.11 2.83
CA GLU A 278 26.98 1.67 4.07
C GLU A 278 25.61 0.99 3.86
N LEU A 279 25.09 0.95 2.63
CA LEU A 279 23.76 0.41 2.34
C LEU A 279 23.69 -1.09 2.71
N PRO A 280 22.80 -1.50 3.64
CA PRO A 280 22.69 -2.90 4.05
C PRO A 280 21.70 -3.67 3.15
N TYR A 281 22.17 -4.27 2.06
CA TYR A 281 21.33 -5.03 1.10
C TYR A 281 20.43 -6.10 1.75
N ASN A 282 20.93 -6.80 2.77
CA ASN A 282 20.17 -7.81 3.53
C ASN A 282 18.88 -7.29 4.18
N ARG A 283 18.81 -5.99 4.47
CA ARG A 283 17.64 -5.36 5.11
C ARG A 283 16.70 -4.68 4.12
N VAL A 284 17.08 -4.63 2.84
CA VAL A 284 16.28 -3.97 1.81
C VAL A 284 14.98 -4.77 1.58
N PRO A 285 13.80 -4.15 1.73
CA PRO A 285 12.53 -4.83 1.47
C PRO A 285 12.38 -5.26 0.01
N SER A 286 11.61 -6.33 -0.24
CA SER A 286 11.41 -6.90 -1.59
C SER A 286 10.94 -5.87 -2.64
N VAL A 287 9.99 -5.01 -2.26
CA VAL A 287 9.45 -3.94 -3.12
C VAL A 287 10.51 -2.88 -3.42
N ALA A 288 11.30 -2.49 -2.42
CA ALA A 288 12.39 -1.52 -2.62
C ALA A 288 13.48 -2.13 -3.53
N MET A 289 13.79 -3.41 -3.34
CA MET A 289 14.72 -4.14 -4.20
C MET A 289 14.25 -4.13 -5.66
N LYS A 290 12.97 -4.44 -5.90
CA LYS A 290 12.38 -4.40 -7.25
C LYS A 290 12.49 -3.00 -7.89
N ASN A 291 12.17 -1.96 -7.13
CA ASN A 291 12.11 -0.59 -7.66
C ASN A 291 13.49 0.03 -7.87
N TYR A 292 14.46 -0.29 -7.00
CA TYR A 292 15.77 0.36 -6.98
C TYR A 292 16.90 -0.50 -7.54
N LYS A 293 16.66 -1.74 -7.98
CA LYS A 293 17.68 -2.63 -8.58
C LYS A 293 18.54 -1.95 -9.66
N GLY A 294 17.92 -1.15 -10.53
CA GLY A 294 18.65 -0.41 -11.57
C GLY A 294 19.48 0.75 -11.04
N VAL A 295 19.12 1.32 -9.89
CA VAL A 295 19.91 2.38 -9.24
C VAL A 295 21.08 1.76 -8.46
N PHE A 296 20.87 0.62 -7.79
CA PHE A 296 21.93 -0.12 -7.10
C PHE A 296 23.03 -0.56 -8.06
N GLY A 297 22.66 -1.18 -9.18
CA GLY A 297 23.65 -1.58 -10.19
C GLY A 297 24.43 -0.41 -10.81
N LYS A 298 23.83 0.79 -10.90
CA LYS A 298 24.51 1.97 -11.45
C LYS A 298 25.51 2.61 -10.48
N HIS A 299 25.22 2.58 -9.18
CA HIS A 299 26.00 3.32 -8.18
C HIS A 299 26.87 2.45 -7.26
N ASP A 300 26.61 1.14 -7.20
CA ASP A 300 27.28 0.21 -6.30
C ASP A 300 27.31 -1.21 -6.90
N LYS A 301 27.78 -1.32 -8.15
CA LYS A 301 27.74 -2.54 -8.97
C LYS A 301 28.38 -3.74 -8.28
N GLU A 302 29.66 -3.62 -7.90
CA GLU A 302 30.45 -4.72 -7.33
C GLU A 302 29.81 -5.31 -6.07
N ARG A 303 29.48 -4.48 -5.07
CA ARG A 303 28.85 -4.95 -3.82
C ARG A 303 27.45 -5.51 -4.03
N PHE A 304 26.74 -5.01 -5.04
CA PHE A 304 25.42 -5.51 -5.39
C PHE A 304 25.50 -6.88 -6.07
N GLU A 305 26.43 -7.08 -6.99
CA GLU A 305 26.72 -8.37 -7.62
C GLU A 305 27.18 -9.40 -6.58
N ASP A 306 28.14 -9.06 -5.74
CA ASP A 306 28.59 -9.89 -4.61
C ASP A 306 27.43 -10.32 -3.70
N TYR A 307 26.49 -9.40 -3.46
CA TYR A 307 25.29 -9.69 -2.69
C TYR A 307 24.38 -10.70 -3.40
N LEU A 308 24.14 -10.54 -4.71
CA LEU A 308 23.32 -11.46 -5.49
C LEU A 308 23.95 -12.86 -5.54
N GLU A 309 25.26 -12.95 -5.76
CA GLU A 309 25.99 -14.22 -5.71
C GLU A 309 25.92 -14.87 -4.32
N SER A 310 26.09 -14.09 -3.25
CA SER A 310 25.93 -14.57 -1.87
C SER A 310 24.51 -15.13 -1.62
N VAL A 311 23.48 -14.54 -2.24
CA VAL A 311 22.10 -15.02 -2.13
C VAL A 311 21.89 -16.29 -2.96
N GLU A 312 22.50 -16.39 -4.12
CA GLU A 312 22.44 -17.58 -4.98
C GLU A 312 23.12 -18.80 -4.34
N ARG A 313 24.28 -18.61 -3.69
CA ARG A 313 24.94 -19.64 -2.87
C ARG A 313 24.14 -20.03 -1.62
N GLY A 314 23.21 -19.18 -1.18
CA GLY A 314 22.39 -19.40 0.01
C GLY A 314 22.94 -18.83 1.31
N ASP A 315 24.07 -18.10 1.28
CA ASP A 315 24.68 -17.48 2.46
C ASP A 315 23.88 -16.28 2.98
N LYS A 316 23.21 -15.58 2.06
CA LYS A 316 22.31 -14.46 2.36
C LYS A 316 20.90 -14.78 1.89
N LYS A 317 19.91 -14.14 2.50
CA LYS A 317 18.49 -14.32 2.15
C LYS A 317 17.90 -13.03 1.62
N ILE A 318 17.35 -13.09 0.41
CA ILE A 318 16.53 -12.00 -0.14
C ILE A 318 15.12 -12.06 0.46
N VAL A 319 14.58 -10.88 0.77
CA VAL A 319 13.18 -10.75 1.18
C VAL A 319 12.30 -10.85 -0.06
N ALA A 320 11.30 -11.74 -0.05
CA ALA A 320 10.33 -11.90 -1.15
C ALA A 320 8.86 -11.69 -0.72
N GLY A 321 8.55 -11.79 0.57
CA GLY A 321 7.16 -11.97 1.05
C GLY A 321 6.15 -10.83 0.81
N ALA A 322 6.57 -9.65 0.36
CA ALA A 322 5.65 -8.55 0.04
C ALA A 322 5.33 -8.43 -1.47
N LEU A 323 6.00 -9.20 -2.34
CA LEU A 323 5.73 -9.17 -3.78
C LEU A 323 4.75 -10.27 -4.14
N LEU A 324 3.84 -9.97 -5.07
CA LEU A 324 2.93 -10.96 -5.66
C LEU A 324 3.61 -11.66 -6.86
N PRO A 325 3.24 -12.91 -7.20
CA PRO A 325 3.86 -13.68 -8.29
C PRO A 325 3.94 -12.90 -9.60
N HIS A 326 2.83 -12.31 -10.04
CA HIS A 326 2.76 -11.52 -11.28
C HIS A 326 3.67 -10.29 -11.24
N GLN A 327 3.91 -9.69 -10.06
CA GLN A 327 4.80 -8.55 -9.92
C GLN A 327 6.26 -8.93 -10.08
N ILE A 328 6.64 -10.16 -9.74
CA ILE A 328 7.99 -10.70 -9.96
C ILE A 328 8.19 -10.96 -11.44
N ILE A 329 7.25 -11.65 -12.09
CA ILE A 329 7.32 -11.97 -13.53
C ILE A 329 7.35 -10.69 -14.38
N LYS A 330 6.47 -9.73 -14.10
CA LYS A 330 6.47 -8.42 -14.78
C LYS A 330 7.82 -7.71 -14.66
N SER A 331 8.57 -7.94 -13.58
CA SER A 331 9.87 -7.28 -13.40
C SER A 331 10.97 -7.80 -14.33
N LEU A 332 10.69 -8.88 -15.07
CA LEU A 332 11.52 -9.43 -16.15
C LEU A 332 11.32 -8.68 -17.46
N GLU A 333 10.17 -8.03 -17.69
CA GLU A 333 9.83 -7.29 -18.93
C GLU A 333 10.76 -6.13 -19.23
N TYR A 334 11.44 -5.62 -18.21
CA TYR A 334 12.39 -4.55 -18.35
C TYR A 334 13.81 -5.12 -18.34
N ASP A 335 14.44 -5.15 -19.53
CA ASP A 335 15.83 -5.55 -19.76
C ASP A 335 16.78 -4.58 -19.05
N ASN A 336 17.01 -4.84 -17.77
CA ASN A 336 18.09 -4.23 -17.00
C ASN A 336 19.09 -5.35 -16.68
N GLU A 337 20.39 -5.05 -16.74
CA GLU A 337 21.51 -6.00 -16.57
C GLU A 337 21.35 -6.95 -15.35
N HIS A 338 20.78 -6.46 -14.23
CA HIS A 338 20.53 -7.25 -13.01
C HIS A 338 19.05 -7.56 -12.75
N GLY A 339 18.17 -7.20 -13.69
CA GLY A 339 16.72 -7.30 -13.54
C GLY A 339 16.22 -8.73 -13.43
N SER A 340 16.82 -9.63 -14.22
CA SER A 340 16.49 -11.05 -14.30
C SER A 340 16.95 -11.82 -13.06
N SER A 341 18.19 -11.62 -12.62
CA SER A 341 18.76 -12.31 -11.44
C SER A 341 17.97 -12.02 -10.16
N VAL A 342 17.65 -10.75 -9.89
CA VAL A 342 16.85 -10.38 -8.70
C VAL A 342 15.48 -11.04 -8.70
N ALA A 343 14.82 -11.10 -9.87
CA ALA A 343 13.50 -11.68 -10.00
C ALA A 343 13.53 -13.21 -9.78
N GLU A 344 14.53 -13.90 -10.31
CA GLU A 344 14.74 -15.35 -10.08
C GLU A 344 14.95 -15.66 -8.60
N LEU A 345 15.83 -14.91 -7.93
CA LEU A 345 16.09 -15.12 -6.50
C LEU A 345 14.84 -14.84 -5.66
N GLN A 346 14.02 -13.86 -6.04
CA GLN A 346 12.74 -13.58 -5.39
C GLN A 346 11.69 -14.66 -5.66
N TRP A 347 11.62 -15.20 -6.87
CA TRP A 347 10.73 -16.30 -7.24
C TRP A 347 11.08 -17.57 -6.48
N LYS A 348 12.34 -18.02 -6.56
CA LYS A 348 12.85 -19.18 -5.85
C LYS A 348 12.55 -19.11 -4.36
N ARG A 349 12.77 -17.95 -3.74
CA ARG A 349 12.46 -17.73 -2.33
C ARG A 349 10.97 -17.92 -2.00
N MET A 350 10.09 -17.42 -2.87
CA MET A 350 8.64 -17.56 -2.72
C MET A 350 8.22 -19.03 -2.79
N VAL A 351 8.75 -19.76 -3.77
CA VAL A 351 8.50 -21.20 -3.97
C VAL A 351 9.10 -22.04 -2.86
N ASP A 352 10.21 -21.63 -2.24
CA ASP A 352 10.78 -22.33 -1.08
C ASP A 352 10.00 -22.08 0.23
N ASP A 353 9.29 -20.96 0.34
CA ASP A 353 8.55 -20.59 1.55
C ASP A 353 7.14 -21.15 1.59
N LEU A 354 6.46 -21.24 0.45
CA LEU A 354 5.06 -21.67 0.38
C LEU A 354 4.82 -23.15 0.75
N PRO A 355 5.68 -24.12 0.39
CA PRO A 355 5.54 -25.52 0.81
C PRO A 355 5.55 -25.72 2.32
N LYS A 356 6.08 -24.75 3.10
CA LYS A 356 6.04 -24.78 4.57
C LYS A 356 4.63 -24.59 5.12
N ALA A 357 3.73 -23.98 4.34
CA ALA A 357 2.31 -23.84 4.67
C ALA A 357 1.49 -25.07 4.21
N GLY A 358 2.01 -25.84 3.26
CA GLY A 358 1.37 -27.05 2.72
C GLY A 358 1.66 -27.22 1.23
N LYS A 359 1.55 -28.45 0.73
CA LYS A 359 1.57 -28.77 -0.70
C LYS A 359 0.17 -29.01 -1.23
N LEU A 360 -0.02 -28.74 -2.52
CA LEU A 360 -1.29 -28.99 -3.20
C LEU A 360 -1.28 -30.42 -3.76
N LYS A 361 -2.29 -31.21 -3.38
CA LYS A 361 -2.50 -32.57 -3.90
C LYS A 361 -3.53 -32.51 -5.02
N ASP A 362 -3.31 -33.28 -6.08
CA ASP A 362 -4.25 -33.43 -7.21
C ASP A 362 -4.72 -32.10 -7.83
N CYS A 363 -3.81 -31.11 -7.91
CA CYS A 363 -4.11 -29.80 -8.45
C CYS A 363 -3.47 -29.61 -9.82
N LEU A 364 -4.30 -29.34 -10.83
CA LEU A 364 -3.90 -29.01 -12.20
C LEU A 364 -4.16 -27.53 -12.47
N ALA A 365 -3.12 -26.81 -12.92
CA ALA A 365 -3.22 -25.42 -13.32
C ALA A 365 -3.67 -25.30 -14.78
N ILE A 366 -4.74 -24.54 -15.01
CA ILE A 366 -5.25 -24.19 -16.34
C ILE A 366 -5.31 -22.67 -16.43
N CYS A 367 -4.58 -22.09 -17.39
CA CYS A 367 -4.41 -20.66 -17.57
C CYS A 367 -5.03 -20.18 -18.88
N ASP A 368 -5.94 -19.22 -18.76
CA ASP A 368 -6.43 -18.48 -19.92
C ASP A 368 -5.34 -17.53 -20.42
N VAL A 369 -4.98 -17.68 -21.70
CA VAL A 369 -4.05 -16.83 -22.45
C VAL A 369 -4.70 -16.31 -23.73
N SER A 370 -6.04 -16.31 -23.79
CA SER A 370 -6.82 -15.80 -24.91
C SER A 370 -6.55 -14.32 -25.17
N GLY A 371 -6.89 -13.84 -26.37
CA GLY A 371 -6.69 -12.44 -26.74
C GLY A 371 -7.43 -11.43 -25.86
N SER A 372 -8.39 -11.87 -25.04
CA SER A 372 -9.07 -11.01 -24.05
C SER A 372 -8.24 -10.79 -22.77
N MET A 373 -7.34 -11.73 -22.46
CA MET A 373 -6.40 -11.62 -21.36
C MET A 373 -5.23 -10.74 -21.79
N LYS A 374 -5.36 -9.41 -21.64
CA LYS A 374 -4.30 -8.43 -21.94
C LYS A 374 -3.81 -7.71 -20.70
N GLY A 375 -2.49 -7.53 -20.60
CA GLY A 375 -1.87 -6.80 -19.48
C GLY A 375 -1.90 -7.61 -18.17
N THR A 376 -2.30 -6.98 -17.07
CA THR A 376 -2.26 -7.58 -15.73
C THR A 376 -3.02 -8.91 -15.58
N PRO A 377 -4.24 -9.08 -16.13
CA PRO A 377 -4.94 -10.37 -16.09
C PRO A 377 -4.12 -11.54 -16.65
N LEU A 378 -3.41 -11.32 -17.77
CA LEU A 378 -2.54 -12.34 -18.37
C LEU A 378 -1.33 -12.64 -17.46
N GLU A 379 -0.66 -11.59 -16.98
CA GLU A 379 0.48 -11.71 -16.06
C GLU A 379 0.09 -12.49 -14.80
N VAL A 380 -1.11 -12.24 -14.26
CA VAL A 380 -1.66 -12.93 -13.08
C VAL A 380 -1.99 -14.38 -13.39
N SER A 381 -2.68 -14.64 -14.50
CA SER A 381 -3.05 -16.00 -14.95
C SER A 381 -1.80 -16.88 -15.05
N VAL A 382 -0.80 -16.42 -15.80
CA VAL A 382 0.45 -17.17 -16.02
C VAL A 382 1.23 -17.33 -14.72
N ALA A 383 1.39 -16.26 -13.92
CA ALA A 383 2.18 -16.33 -12.69
C ALA A 383 1.56 -17.27 -11.64
N LEU A 384 0.24 -17.26 -11.49
CA LEU A 384 -0.43 -18.19 -10.58
C LEU A 384 -0.38 -19.62 -11.12
N GLY A 385 -0.52 -19.81 -12.43
CA GLY A 385 -0.41 -21.14 -13.04
C GLY A 385 0.96 -21.78 -12.80
N LEU A 386 2.02 -21.02 -13.03
CA LEU A 386 3.40 -21.47 -12.75
C LEU A 386 3.60 -21.79 -11.27
N LEU A 387 3.10 -20.93 -10.38
CA LEU A 387 3.20 -21.15 -8.94
C LEU A 387 2.47 -22.42 -8.48
N ILE A 388 1.24 -22.63 -8.96
CA ILE A 388 0.46 -23.84 -8.64
C ILE A 388 1.19 -25.08 -9.18
N SER A 389 1.68 -25.01 -10.43
CA SER A 389 2.42 -26.10 -11.05
C SER A 389 3.66 -26.53 -10.25
N GLU A 390 4.37 -25.57 -9.65
CA GLU A 390 5.54 -25.84 -8.79
C GLU A 390 5.18 -26.36 -7.40
N LEU A 391 4.02 -25.96 -6.86
CA LEU A 391 3.53 -26.39 -5.54
C LEU A 391 2.78 -27.72 -5.56
N SER A 392 2.30 -28.14 -6.73
CA SER A 392 1.60 -29.42 -6.92
C SER A 392 2.53 -30.62 -6.73
N GLU A 393 1.97 -31.70 -6.18
CA GLU A 393 2.62 -33.02 -6.13
C GLU A 393 2.52 -33.74 -7.49
N ASP A 394 3.30 -34.81 -7.66
CA ASP A 394 3.19 -35.68 -8.83
C ASP A 394 1.77 -36.28 -8.91
N PRO A 395 1.16 -36.44 -10.11
CA PRO A 395 1.75 -36.36 -11.45
C PRO A 395 1.70 -34.96 -12.10
N TRP A 396 1.09 -33.97 -11.45
CA TRP A 396 0.82 -32.65 -12.04
C TRP A 396 1.94 -31.64 -11.82
N LYS A 397 2.95 -32.00 -11.02
CA LYS A 397 4.11 -31.17 -10.76
C LYS A 397 4.83 -30.74 -12.04
N GLY A 398 4.97 -29.44 -12.24
CA GLY A 398 5.62 -28.86 -13.41
C GLY A 398 4.80 -28.93 -14.71
N ASN A 399 3.52 -29.34 -14.63
CA ASN A 399 2.58 -29.32 -15.74
C ASN A 399 1.68 -28.07 -15.65
N LEU A 400 1.47 -27.43 -16.79
CA LEU A 400 0.60 -26.25 -16.92
C LEU A 400 -0.17 -26.35 -18.23
N ILE A 401 -1.50 -26.22 -18.19
CA ILE A 401 -2.30 -26.11 -19.40
C ILE A 401 -2.56 -24.64 -19.67
N THR A 402 -2.34 -24.20 -20.90
CA THR A 402 -2.73 -22.88 -21.38
C THR A 402 -3.79 -23.02 -22.45
N PHE A 403 -4.78 -22.14 -22.48
CA PHE A 403 -5.79 -22.15 -23.54
C PHE A 403 -6.02 -20.76 -24.14
N SER A 404 -6.28 -20.75 -25.44
CA SER A 404 -6.79 -19.59 -26.17
C SER A 404 -8.00 -20.02 -27.00
N SER A 405 -7.81 -20.36 -28.28
CA SER A 405 -8.79 -21.07 -29.11
C SER A 405 -8.61 -22.60 -29.08
N VAL A 406 -7.43 -23.06 -28.63
CA VAL A 406 -7.08 -24.49 -28.50
C VAL A 406 -6.39 -24.71 -27.14
N LEU A 407 -6.62 -25.87 -26.55
CA LEU A 407 -5.96 -26.32 -25.32
C LEU A 407 -4.55 -26.83 -25.62
N THR A 408 -3.55 -26.26 -24.95
CA THR A 408 -2.14 -26.66 -25.09
C THR A 408 -1.59 -27.08 -23.73
N LEU A 409 -1.13 -28.34 -23.62
CA LEU A 409 -0.43 -28.82 -22.44
C LEU A 409 1.06 -28.44 -22.54
N ASN A 410 1.53 -27.66 -21.58
CA ASN A 410 2.94 -27.34 -21.42
C ASN A 410 3.55 -28.21 -20.31
N CYS A 411 4.33 -29.22 -20.69
CA CYS A 411 5.21 -29.95 -19.79
C CYS A 411 6.60 -29.33 -19.85
N ARG A 412 6.98 -28.52 -18.86
CA ARG A 412 8.36 -28.03 -18.76
C ARG A 412 8.85 -28.19 -17.31
N ARG A 413 9.98 -28.89 -17.13
CA ARG A 413 10.86 -28.68 -15.96
C ARG A 413 11.42 -27.26 -16.08
N LEU A 414 10.63 -26.31 -15.61
CA LEU A 414 10.88 -24.89 -15.77
C LEU A 414 12.14 -24.50 -14.95
N LYS A 415 13.24 -24.21 -15.65
CA LYS A 415 14.07 -23.08 -15.25
C LYS A 415 13.20 -21.85 -15.53
N VAL A 416 12.62 -21.31 -14.47
CA VAL A 416 11.33 -20.60 -14.50
C VAL A 416 11.34 -19.32 -15.33
N ILE A 417 12.50 -18.73 -15.58
CA ILE A 417 12.54 -17.34 -16.06
C ILE A 417 13.15 -17.15 -17.44
N THR A 418 13.97 -18.08 -17.95
CA THR A 418 14.58 -17.94 -19.28
C THR A 418 13.76 -18.55 -20.41
N SER A 419 12.88 -19.52 -20.13
CA SER A 419 12.12 -20.20 -21.20
C SER A 419 10.69 -19.67 -21.41
N ALA A 420 10.11 -18.96 -20.45
CA ALA A 420 8.71 -18.47 -20.51
C ALA A 420 8.47 -17.39 -21.59
N ARG A 421 9.53 -16.99 -22.32
CA ARG A 421 9.47 -16.07 -23.46
C ARG A 421 9.68 -16.71 -24.84
N ARG A 422 9.89 -18.03 -24.92
CA ARG A 422 10.01 -18.74 -26.20
C ARG A 422 8.84 -19.67 -26.44
#